data_AF-A0A9D9YS85-F1
#
_entry.id   AF-A0A9D9YS85-F1
#
_cell.length_a   1.000
_cell.length_b   1.000
_cell.length_c   1.000
_cell.angle_alpha   90.00
_cell.angle_beta   90.00
_cell.angle_gamma   90.00
#
_symmetry.space_group_name_H-M   'P 1'
#
loop_
_entity.id
_entity.type
_entity.pdbx_description
1 polymer ?
#
loop_
_entity_poly.entity_id
_entity_poly.type
_entity_poly.pdbx_seq_one_letter_code
_entity_poly.pdbx_strand_id
1 'polypeptide(L)'
;MLEIFLIALVSGALLQPFTKSVVITGVLGFSGYVVWSVYNEFFVPYAGGGASFWPIDIFFAGPYSGIGAAVGGYVTSKLFKRIGEEE
;
A
#
# COMPACT_ATOMS: atom_id res chain seq x y z
N MET A 1 5.63 -3.52 -10.60
CA MET A 1 5.76 -4.19 -9.27
C MET A 1 6.61 -3.40 -8.29
N LEU A 2 7.87 -3.07 -8.63
CA LEU A 2 8.73 -2.28 -7.74
C LEU A 2 8.15 -0.90 -7.40
N GLU A 3 7.58 -0.19 -8.38
CA GLU A 3 6.96 1.12 -8.17
C GLU A 3 5.79 1.07 -7.18
N ILE A 4 4.89 0.10 -7.34
CA ILE A 4 3.74 -0.13 -6.44
C ILE A 4 4.25 -0.38 -5.02
N PHE A 5 5.29 -1.20 -4.87
CA PHE A 5 5.91 -1.46 -3.58
C PHE A 5 6.50 -0.20 -2.95
N LEU A 6 7.22 0.63 -3.71
CA LEU A 6 7.83 1.87 -3.21
C LEU A 6 6.78 2.90 -2.82
N ILE A 7 5.73 3.08 -3.63
CA ILE A 7 4.61 3.98 -3.31
C ILE A 7 3.91 3.52 -2.03
N ALA A 8 3.67 2.22 -1.91
CA ALA A 8 3.03 1.65 -0.74
C ALA A 8 3.93 1.77 0.50
N LEU A 9 5.25 1.61 0.36
CA LEU A 9 6.22 1.80 1.42
C LEU A 9 6.18 3.23 1.98
N VAL A 10 6.22 4.23 1.11
CA VAL A 10 6.12 5.63 1.53
C VAL A 10 4.76 5.91 2.16
N SER A 11 3.67 5.45 1.54
CA SER A 11 2.32 5.59 2.08
C SER A 11 2.17 4.95 3.46
N GLY A 12 2.71 3.76 3.65
CA GLY A 12 2.68 3.05 4.93
C GLY A 12 3.51 3.74 6.01
N ALA A 13 4.66 4.30 5.64
CA ALA A 13 5.48 5.11 6.54
C ALA A 13 4.71 6.35 7.03
N LEU A 14 3.94 7.00 6.16
CA LEU A 14 3.10 8.16 6.48
C LEU A 14 1.84 7.79 7.28
N LEU A 15 1.25 6.62 7.04
CA LEU A 15 0.04 6.16 7.72
C LEU A 15 0.31 5.63 9.13
N GLN A 16 1.51 5.09 9.38
CA GLN A 16 1.84 4.43 10.64
C GLN A 16 1.62 5.28 11.92
N PRO A 17 1.94 6.59 11.96
CA PRO A 17 1.69 7.41 13.14
C PRO A 17 0.21 7.46 13.54
N PHE A 18 -0.69 7.34 12.55
CA PHE A 18 -2.13 7.38 12.75
C PHE A 18 -2.70 5.99 13.10
N THR A 19 -2.26 4.95 12.41
CA THR A 19 -2.76 3.58 12.62
C THR A 19 -2.19 2.93 13.87
N LYS A 20 -0.96 3.29 14.26
CA LYS A 20 -0.17 2.71 15.36
C LYS A 20 -0.02 1.19 15.31
N SER A 21 -0.39 0.55 14.21
CA SER A 21 -0.40 -0.89 14.02
C SER A 21 0.06 -1.23 12.60
N VAL A 22 1.17 -1.95 12.51
CA VAL A 22 1.77 -2.36 11.22
C VAL A 22 0.80 -3.23 10.41
N VAL A 23 0.01 -4.07 11.09
CA VAL A 23 -1.00 -4.92 10.46
C VAL A 23 -2.08 -4.06 9.81
N ILE A 24 -2.61 -3.06 10.53
CA ILE A 24 -3.63 -2.15 9.99
C ILE A 24 -3.05 -1.35 8.81
N THR A 25 -1.81 -0.86 8.92
CA THR A 25 -1.12 -0.16 7.83
C THR A 25 -0.99 -1.03 6.57
N GLY A 26 -0.63 -2.30 6.72
CA GLY A 26 -0.55 -3.24 5.60
C GLY A 26 -1.91 -3.52 4.96
N VAL A 27 -2.95 -3.72 5.77
CA VAL A 27 -4.33 -3.89 5.27
C VAL A 27 -4.79 -2.65 4.52
N LEU A 28 -4.50 -1.45 5.01
CA LEU A 28 -4.84 -0.20 4.32
C LEU A 28 -4.07 -0.04 2.99
N GLY A 29 -2.80 -0.47 2.95
CA GLY A 29 -2.02 -0.49 1.70
C GLY A 29 -2.61 -1.44 0.65
N PHE A 30 -3.03 -2.64 1.06
CA PHE A 30 -3.72 -3.58 0.17
C PHE A 30 -5.07 -3.03 -0.29
N SER A 31 -5.91 -2.58 0.64
CA SER A 31 -7.24 -2.04 0.34
C SER A 31 -7.18 -0.79 -0.55
N GLY A 32 -6.19 0.08 -0.33
CA GLY A 32 -5.94 1.24 -1.19
C GLY A 32 -5.63 0.83 -2.63
N TYR A 33 -4.83 -0.23 -2.82
CA TYR A 33 -4.57 -0.78 -4.15
C TYR A 33 -5.82 -1.34 -4.81
N VAL A 34 -6.65 -2.09 -4.07
CA VAL A 34 -7.92 -2.62 -4.57
C VAL A 34 -8.83 -1.49 -5.05
N VAL A 35 -9.02 -0.46 -4.22
CA VAL A 35 -9.85 0.71 -4.59
C VAL A 35 -9.29 1.40 -5.82
N TRP A 36 -7.97 1.56 -5.90
CA TRP A 36 -7.33 2.18 -7.07
C TRP A 36 -7.47 1.36 -8.36
N SER A 37 -7.29 0.04 -8.28
CA SER A 37 -7.44 -0.88 -9.41
C SER A 37 -8.89 -0.88 -9.93
N VAL A 38 -9.87 -0.97 -9.02
CA VAL A 38 -11.30 -0.85 -9.36
C VAL A 38 -11.62 0.52 -9.95
N TYR A 39 -11.08 1.59 -9.40
CA TYR A 39 -11.31 2.93 -9.93
C TYR A 39 -10.82 3.06 -11.38
N ASN A 40 -9.61 2.59 -11.68
CA ASN A 40 -9.08 2.64 -13.04
C ASN A 40 -9.91 1.82 -14.03
N GLU A 41 -10.41 0.66 -13.62
CA GLU A 41 -11.23 -0.16 -14.50
C GLU A 41 -12.56 0.50 -14.85
N PHE A 42 -13.26 1.07 -13.85
CA PHE A 42 -14.65 1.52 -14.03
C PHE A 42 -14.80 3.01 -14.34
N PHE A 43 -13.82 3.84 -13.99
CA PHE A 43 -13.94 5.30 -14.06
C PHE A 43 -12.90 5.96 -14.97
N VAL A 44 -11.82 5.27 -15.34
CA VAL A 44 -10.82 5.80 -16.28
C VAL A 44 -11.08 5.22 -17.68
N PRO A 45 -11.27 6.06 -18.73
CA PRO A 45 -11.56 5.57 -20.07
C PRO A 45 -10.46 4.62 -20.57
N TYR A 46 -10.85 3.39 -20.91
CA TYR A 46 -9.98 2.26 -21.26
C TYR A 46 -8.79 2.65 -22.16
N ALA A 47 -7.57 2.45 -21.65
CA ALA A 47 -6.37 2.21 -22.47
C ALA A 47 -6.14 0.70 -22.73
N GLY A 48 -7.01 -0.18 -22.21
CA GLY A 48 -6.87 -1.64 -22.27
C GLY A 48 -7.78 -2.26 -23.32
N GLY A 49 -7.20 -2.95 -24.30
CA GLY A 49 -7.96 -3.66 -25.34
C GLY A 49 -8.76 -4.84 -24.77
N GLY A 50 -10.08 -4.65 -24.64
CA GLY A 50 -11.12 -5.69 -24.70
C GLY A 50 -11.21 -6.74 -23.57
N ALA A 51 -10.17 -6.97 -22.78
CA ALA A 51 -10.17 -7.96 -21.70
C ALA A 51 -9.84 -7.31 -20.35
N SER A 52 -10.73 -7.52 -19.38
CA SER A 52 -10.69 -6.94 -18.03
C SER A 52 -9.74 -7.77 -17.15
N PHE A 53 -8.55 -7.24 -16.82
CA PHE A 53 -7.50 -7.94 -16.06
C PHE A 53 -7.39 -7.51 -14.59
N TRP A 54 -8.18 -6.54 -14.14
CA TRP A 54 -8.11 -5.99 -12.79
C TRP A 54 -8.22 -7.02 -11.64
N PRO A 55 -8.98 -8.15 -11.73
CA PRO A 55 -9.01 -9.11 -10.63
C PRO A 55 -7.68 -9.86 -10.49
N ILE A 56 -7.04 -10.17 -11.62
CA ILE A 56 -5.72 -10.82 -11.67
C ILE A 56 -4.67 -9.84 -11.15
N ASP A 57 -4.76 -8.58 -11.56
CA ASP A 57 -3.88 -7.52 -11.09
C ASP A 57 -3.95 -7.34 -9.56
N ILE A 58 -5.14 -7.35 -8.95
CA ILE A 58 -5.29 -7.33 -7.49
C ILE A 58 -4.59 -8.52 -6.84
N PHE A 59 -4.73 -9.72 -7.40
CA PHE A 59 -4.12 -10.93 -6.85
C PHE A 59 -2.59 -10.89 -6.85
N PHE A 60 -1.99 -10.36 -7.92
CA PHE A 60 -0.54 -10.33 -8.05
C PHE A 60 0.08 -9.08 -7.46
N ALA A 61 -0.48 -7.89 -7.68
CA ALA A 61 0.08 -6.61 -7.26
C ALA A 61 -0.43 -6.10 -5.91
N GLY A 62 -1.65 -6.45 -5.52
CA GLY A 62 -2.23 -6.10 -4.22
C GLY A 62 -1.35 -6.51 -3.03
N PRO A 63 -0.86 -7.77 -2.95
CA PRO A 63 0.02 -8.19 -1.87
C PRO A 63 1.31 -7.37 -1.78
N TYR A 64 1.89 -6.94 -2.90
CA TYR A 64 3.09 -6.10 -2.89
C TYR A 64 2.80 -4.72 -2.31
N SER A 65 1.61 -4.16 -2.57
CA SER A 65 1.17 -2.93 -1.92
C SER A 65 0.99 -3.13 -0.41
N GLY A 66 0.32 -4.19 0.01
CA GLY A 66 0.13 -4.48 1.44
C GLY A 66 1.44 -4.70 2.19
N ILE A 67 2.35 -5.48 1.62
CA ILE A 67 3.68 -5.73 2.19
C ILE A 67 4.51 -4.44 2.20
N GLY A 68 4.51 -3.68 1.11
CA GLY A 68 5.22 -2.39 1.05
C GLY A 68 4.77 -1.45 2.18
N ALA A 69 3.45 -1.28 2.34
CA ALA A 69 2.89 -0.45 3.40
C ALA A 69 3.23 -0.96 4.81
N ALA A 70 3.16 -2.27 5.03
CA ALA A 70 3.56 -2.87 6.31
C ALA A 70 5.05 -2.64 6.62
N VAL A 71 5.93 -2.80 5.62
CA VAL A 71 7.38 -2.56 5.77
C VAL A 71 7.65 -1.09 6.08
N GLY A 72 7.03 -0.17 5.33
CA GLY A 72 7.14 1.27 5.58
C GLY A 72 6.68 1.64 6.99
N GLY A 73 5.53 1.12 7.41
CA GLY A 73 5.02 1.35 8.75
C GLY A 73 5.90 0.72 9.84
N TYR A 74 6.46 -0.45 9.61
CA TYR A 74 7.40 -1.07 10.55
C TYR A 74 8.65 -0.21 10.76
N VAL A 75 9.28 0.26 9.68
CA VAL A 75 10.47 1.14 9.75
C VAL A 75 10.14 2.41 10.52
N THR A 76 9.02 3.06 10.21
CA THR A 76 8.55 4.25 10.93
C THR A 76 8.34 3.97 12.42
N SER A 77 7.71 2.85 12.77
CA SER A 77 7.48 2.49 14.18
C SER A 77 8.78 2.33 14.98
N LYS A 78 9.84 1.82 14.33
CA LYS A 78 11.17 1.68 14.95
C LYS A 78 11.87 3.02 15.10
N LEU A 79 11.75 3.91 14.12
CA LEU A 79 12.31 5.26 14.19
C LEU A 79 11.67 6.07 15.32
N PHE A 80 10.33 6.08 15.43
CA PHE A 80 9.65 6.79 16.52
C PHE A 80 10.01 6.26 17.91
N LYS A 81 10.19 4.95 18.05
CA LYS A 81 10.66 4.37 19.31
C LYS A 81 12.05 4.85 19.69
N ARG A 82 12.99 4.88 18.74
CA ARG A 82 14.36 5.37 19.00
C ARG A 82 14.39 6.84 19.38
N ILE A 83 13.63 7.69 18.68
CA ILE A 83 13.59 9.12 18.98
C ILE A 83 13.06 9.36 20.40
N GLY A 84 12.03 8.62 20.81
CA GLY A 84 11.51 8.72 22.18
C GLY A 84 12.37 8.06 23.26
N GLU A 85 13.43 7.32 22.90
CA GLU A 85 14.43 6.78 23.83
C GLU A 85 15.64 7.73 24.00
N GLU A 86 15.80 8.71 23.12
CA GLU A 86 16.88 9.71 23.15
C GLU A 86 16.51 11.01 23.89
N GLU A 87 15.23 11.19 24.26
CA GLU A 87 14.71 12.27 25.12
C GLU A 87 14.64 11.87 26.60
#